data_AF-A0A941V5Y1-F1
#
_entry.id   AF-A0A941V5Y1-F1
#
_cell.length_a   1.000
_cell.length_b   1.000
_cell.length_c   1.000
_cell.angle_alpha   90.00
_cell.angle_beta   90.00
_cell.angle_gamma   90.00
#
_symmetry.space_group_name_H-M   'P 1'
#
loop_
_entity.id
_entity.type
_entity.pdbx_description
1 polymer ?
#
loop_
_entity_poly.entity_id
_entity_poly.type
_entity_poly.pdbx_seq_one_letter_code
_entity_poly.pdbx_strand_id
1 'polypeptide(L)'
;LLETAAACRRVPRHPPRTFREAVQSFWFTYLLGHLEGAHLGYSPGRLDQVLHPWFVRDGGVSFDEAVTIFEELFVKMTQIEYIASMSWQGLGHGNLFQNCMLGGLDAEGRPADNEMSLAILQAQINMQMTQPTLSVWYDDSQDLIDHTPFRWEWKRMGKKILTVDDSLSIRQMVVFTLKSAGHTVVEAPDGEAGLAKALSERFDLVLTDQNMPKMDGLTLIRKLRASGQYPQTPLLMLTTESGESMKAQGKEAGATGWLVKPFDPTKLLQVVKMVLG
;
A
#
# COMPACT_ATOMS: atom_id res chain seq x y z
N LEU A 1 -21.16 3.02 -2.58
CA LEU A 1 -22.20 4.01 -2.18
C LEU A 1 -23.40 3.37 -1.47
N LEU A 2 -24.00 2.28 -1.98
CA LEU A 2 -25.15 1.64 -1.31
C LEU A 2 -24.80 1.11 0.10
N GLU A 3 -23.65 0.48 0.26
CA GLU A 3 -23.14 0.02 1.56
C GLU A 3 -22.93 1.18 2.53
N THR A 4 -22.33 2.28 2.05
CA THR A 4 -22.16 3.51 2.84
C THR A 4 -23.51 4.05 3.31
N ALA A 5 -24.50 4.13 2.42
CA ALA A 5 -25.84 4.58 2.77
C ALA A 5 -26.50 3.66 3.81
N ALA A 6 -26.31 2.34 3.71
CA ALA A 6 -26.82 1.38 4.69
C ALA A 6 -26.17 1.58 6.08
N ALA A 7 -24.84 1.73 6.13
CA ALA A 7 -24.12 2.02 7.36
C ALA A 7 -24.59 3.35 7.99
N CYS A 8 -24.66 4.43 7.20
CA CYS A 8 -25.05 5.75 7.68
C CYS A 8 -26.52 5.86 8.15
N ARG A 9 -27.42 4.99 7.66
CA ARG A 9 -28.79 4.91 8.18
C ARG A 9 -28.85 4.24 9.55
N ARG A 10 -27.86 3.43 9.89
CA ARG A 10 -27.80 2.61 11.11
C ARG A 10 -27.07 3.34 12.24
N VAL A 11 -25.82 3.72 12.00
CA VAL A 11 -24.94 4.37 12.98
C VAL A 11 -24.95 5.90 12.80
N PRO A 12 -24.79 6.70 13.87
CA PRO A 12 -24.49 6.29 15.25
C PRO A 12 -25.76 6.05 16.12
N ARG A 13 -26.97 6.15 15.54
CA ARG A 13 -28.24 5.98 16.29
C ARG A 13 -28.35 4.63 16.97
N HIS A 14 -27.76 3.60 16.38
CA HIS A 14 -27.78 2.26 16.92
C HIS A 14 -26.39 1.62 16.91
N PRO A 15 -26.15 0.57 17.72
CA PRO A 15 -24.86 -0.12 17.74
C PRO A 15 -24.46 -0.65 16.36
N PRO A 16 -23.16 -0.55 16.01
CA PRO A 16 -22.65 -1.11 14.76
C PRO A 16 -22.78 -2.64 14.75
N ARG A 17 -22.77 -3.22 13.56
CA ARG A 17 -22.82 -4.68 13.34
C ARG A 17 -21.54 -5.22 12.74
N THR A 18 -20.86 -4.39 11.95
CA THR A 18 -19.62 -4.71 11.24
C THR A 18 -18.51 -3.75 11.68
N PHE A 19 -17.27 -4.10 11.38
CA PHE A 19 -16.11 -3.24 11.61
C PHE A 19 -16.26 -1.91 10.87
N ARG A 20 -16.70 -1.93 9.61
CA ARG A 20 -16.93 -0.71 8.81
C ARG A 20 -18.01 0.19 9.42
N GLU A 21 -19.08 -0.37 9.97
CA GLU A 21 -20.08 0.40 10.72
C GLU A 21 -19.50 0.98 12.00
N ALA A 22 -18.63 0.26 12.71
CA ALA A 22 -17.98 0.76 13.93
C ALA A 22 -17.07 1.95 13.65
N VAL A 23 -16.23 1.86 12.61
CA VAL A 23 -15.39 2.98 12.15
C VAL A 23 -16.24 4.17 11.71
N GLN A 24 -17.32 3.93 10.95
CA GLN A 24 -18.24 4.99 10.54
C GLN A 24 -18.96 5.65 11.72
N SER A 25 -19.35 4.87 12.73
CA SER A 25 -19.96 5.37 13.96
C SER A 25 -18.98 6.23 14.74
N PHE A 26 -17.74 5.77 14.90
CA PHE A 26 -16.66 6.54 15.51
C PHE A 26 -16.48 7.87 14.77
N TRP A 27 -16.36 7.83 13.44
CA TRP A 27 -16.15 9.02 12.62
C TRP A 27 -17.27 10.05 12.81
N PHE A 28 -18.53 9.63 12.85
CA PHE A 28 -19.64 10.55 13.08
C PHE A 28 -19.59 11.22 14.45
N THR A 29 -19.34 10.46 15.50
CA THR A 29 -19.24 11.01 16.87
C THR A 29 -18.02 11.92 17.00
N TYR A 30 -16.90 11.53 16.40
CA TYR A 30 -15.66 12.30 16.41
C TYR A 30 -15.79 13.64 15.65
N LEU A 31 -16.43 13.62 14.48
CA LEU A 31 -16.72 14.81 13.70
C LEU A 31 -17.70 15.73 14.43
N LEU A 32 -18.72 15.17 15.10
CA LEU A 32 -19.66 15.98 15.87
C LEU A 32 -18.95 16.78 16.97
N GLY A 33 -17.98 16.18 17.67
CA GLY A 33 -17.16 16.90 18.66
C GLY A 33 -16.40 18.08 18.06
N HIS A 34 -15.88 17.95 16.84
CA HIS A 34 -15.24 19.06 16.11
C HIS A 34 -16.23 20.12 15.61
N LEU A 35 -17.50 19.76 15.41
CA LEU A 35 -18.54 20.70 15.00
C LEU A 35 -19.14 21.47 16.19
N GLU A 36 -19.17 20.86 17.38
CA GLU A 36 -19.70 21.49 18.60
C GLU A 36 -18.80 22.59 19.15
N GLY A 37 -17.49 22.49 18.93
CA GLY A 37 -16.54 23.48 19.40
C GLY A 37 -15.25 23.52 18.58
N ALA A 38 -14.58 24.66 18.65
CA ALA A 38 -13.28 24.85 18.02
C ALA A 38 -12.18 24.25 18.93
N HIS A 39 -11.86 22.98 18.70
CA HIS A 39 -10.94 22.23 19.55
C HIS A 39 -9.52 22.13 18.95
N LEU A 40 -8.51 22.28 19.82
CA LEU A 40 -7.15 21.79 19.57
C LEU A 40 -6.92 20.59 20.49
N GLY A 41 -6.34 19.51 19.95
CA GLY A 41 -6.04 18.30 20.73
C GLY A 41 -7.23 17.38 20.99
N TYR A 42 -8.38 17.57 20.31
CA TYR A 42 -9.48 16.61 20.41
C TYR A 42 -9.08 15.29 19.74
N SER A 43 -8.78 14.32 20.58
CA SER A 43 -8.02 13.14 20.17
C SER A 43 -8.92 11.93 19.96
N PRO A 44 -8.62 11.07 18.96
CA PRO A 44 -9.36 9.83 18.73
C PRO A 44 -9.21 8.79 19.86
N GLY A 45 -8.23 8.94 20.75
CA GLY A 45 -8.03 8.03 21.87
C GLY A 45 -7.28 6.75 21.47
N ARG A 46 -7.55 5.66 22.20
CA ARG A 46 -7.04 4.31 21.91
C ARG A 46 -7.94 3.61 20.89
N LEU A 47 -7.89 4.11 19.65
CA LEU A 47 -8.72 3.59 18.55
C LEU A 47 -8.49 2.10 18.29
N ASP A 48 -7.25 1.64 18.46
CA ASP A 48 -6.89 0.23 18.36
C ASP A 48 -7.75 -0.64 19.29
N GLN A 49 -7.85 -0.27 20.57
CA GLN A 49 -8.64 -0.99 21.57
C GLN A 49 -10.15 -0.87 21.32
N VAL A 50 -10.62 0.32 20.94
CA VAL A 50 -12.06 0.56 20.74
C VAL A 50 -12.60 -0.21 19.54
N LEU A 51 -11.80 -0.36 18.49
CA LEU A 51 -12.22 -0.99 17.24
C LEU A 51 -11.88 -2.48 17.15
N HIS A 52 -10.88 -2.97 17.89
CA HIS A 52 -10.44 -4.37 17.84
C HIS A 52 -11.57 -5.39 18.08
N PRO A 53 -12.47 -5.23 19.08
CA PRO A 53 -13.58 -6.17 19.26
C PRO A 53 -14.52 -6.26 18.06
N TRP A 54 -14.68 -5.16 17.32
CA TRP A 54 -15.51 -5.15 16.10
C TRP A 54 -14.82 -5.83 14.93
N PHE A 55 -13.51 -5.68 14.81
CA PHE A 55 -12.71 -6.37 13.80
C PHE A 55 -12.77 -7.90 13.99
N VAL A 56 -12.50 -8.37 15.21
CA VAL A 56 -12.52 -9.80 15.55
C VAL A 56 -13.92 -10.39 15.37
N ARG A 57 -14.97 -9.67 15.80
CA ARG A 57 -16.35 -10.14 15.70
C ARG A 57 -16.85 -10.22 14.26
N ASP A 58 -16.50 -9.25 13.42
CA ASP A 58 -16.94 -9.20 12.03
C ASP A 58 -16.35 -10.38 11.25
N GLY A 59 -15.04 -10.64 11.42
CA GLY A 59 -14.34 -11.79 10.86
C GLY A 59 -14.28 -11.85 9.32
N GLY A 60 -15.03 -10.99 8.63
CA GLY A 60 -15.08 -10.87 7.18
C GLY A 60 -14.22 -9.74 6.60
N VAL A 61 -13.50 -8.99 7.44
CA VAL A 61 -12.59 -7.93 7.01
C VAL A 61 -11.16 -8.42 7.16
N SER A 62 -10.42 -8.44 6.05
CA SER A 62 -8.99 -8.77 6.07
C SER A 62 -8.15 -7.65 6.68
N PHE A 63 -6.93 -7.96 7.10
CA PHE A 63 -5.98 -6.96 7.61
C PHE A 63 -5.72 -5.85 6.58
N ASP A 64 -5.50 -6.20 5.32
CA ASP A 64 -5.25 -5.24 4.24
C ASP A 64 -6.45 -4.29 4.04
N GLU A 65 -7.68 -4.83 4.12
CA GLU A 65 -8.89 -4.00 4.07
C GLU A 65 -9.04 -3.09 5.30
N ALA A 66 -8.66 -3.57 6.49
CA ALA A 66 -8.65 -2.75 7.70
C ALA A 66 -7.65 -1.59 7.58
N VAL A 67 -6.45 -1.83 7.02
CA VAL A 67 -5.46 -0.79 6.70
C VAL A 67 -6.08 0.25 5.77
N THR A 68 -6.71 -0.16 4.66
CA THR A 68 -7.37 0.79 3.74
C THR A 68 -8.47 1.62 4.42
N ILE A 69 -9.25 1.02 5.32
CA ILE A 69 -10.27 1.76 6.08
C ILE A 69 -9.62 2.82 7.00
N PHE A 70 -8.48 2.51 7.63
CA PHE A 70 -7.73 3.51 8.42
C PHE A 70 -7.12 4.61 7.54
N GLU A 71 -6.61 4.27 6.36
CA GLU A 71 -6.14 5.28 5.38
C GLU A 71 -7.28 6.24 4.98
N GLU A 72 -8.47 5.71 4.67
CA GLU A 72 -9.67 6.52 4.40
C GLU A 72 -10.03 7.44 5.58
N LEU A 73 -9.91 6.93 6.82
CA LEU A 73 -10.17 7.70 8.02
C LEU A 73 -9.15 8.83 8.21
N PHE A 74 -7.86 8.55 8.00
CA PHE A 74 -6.79 9.54 8.20
C PHE A 74 -6.86 10.68 7.19
N VAL A 75 -7.28 10.40 5.95
CA VAL A 75 -7.54 11.47 4.96
C VAL A 75 -8.58 12.43 5.51
N LYS A 76 -9.67 11.90 6.09
CA LYS A 76 -10.73 12.74 6.66
C LYS A 76 -10.28 13.50 7.90
N MET A 77 -9.48 12.90 8.77
CA MET A 77 -8.92 13.57 9.95
C MET A 77 -8.00 14.72 9.56
N THR A 78 -7.18 14.53 8.52
CA THR A 78 -6.27 15.56 8.00
C THR A 78 -7.02 16.73 7.37
N GLN A 79 -8.24 16.52 6.85
CA GLN A 79 -9.07 17.57 6.25
C GLN A 79 -9.79 18.46 7.27
N ILE A 80 -9.74 18.13 8.56
CA ILE A 80 -10.32 18.99 9.58
C ILE A 80 -9.41 20.22 9.71
N GLU A 81 -10.00 21.40 9.59
CA GLU A 81 -9.31 22.68 9.68
C GLU A 81 -9.76 23.44 10.91
N TYR A 82 -8.83 24.15 11.53
CA TYR A 82 -9.11 25.07 12.63
C TYR A 82 -8.65 26.46 12.26
N ILE A 83 -9.61 27.38 12.22
CA ILE A 83 -9.38 28.78 11.93
C ILE A 83 -9.41 29.54 13.25
N ALA A 84 -8.28 30.14 13.60
CA ALA A 84 -8.15 31.03 14.75
C ALA A 84 -7.52 32.37 14.35
N SER A 85 -7.56 33.32 15.28
CA SER A 85 -6.91 34.61 15.08
C SER A 85 -5.39 34.46 14.94
N MET A 86 -4.76 35.38 14.22
CA MET A 86 -3.31 35.38 13.98
C MET A 86 -2.46 35.35 15.26
N SER A 87 -2.98 35.81 16.39
CA SER A 87 -2.33 35.69 17.70
C SER A 87 -2.06 34.24 18.14
N TRP A 88 -2.77 33.27 17.56
CA TRP A 88 -2.61 31.83 17.82
C TRP A 88 -1.71 31.11 16.80
N GLN A 89 -1.11 31.83 15.85
CA GLN A 89 -0.29 31.26 14.78
C GLN A 89 0.88 30.39 15.29
N GLY A 90 1.41 30.69 16.48
CA GLY A 90 2.57 30.00 17.06
C GLY A 90 2.32 28.62 17.69
N LEU A 91 1.07 28.17 17.83
CA LEU A 91 0.77 26.97 18.62
C LEU A 91 0.84 25.65 17.86
N GLY A 92 0.81 25.65 16.52
CA GLY A 92 0.79 24.38 15.80
C GLY A 92 0.98 24.43 14.29
N HIS A 93 1.17 25.61 13.68
CA HIS A 93 1.26 25.74 12.22
C HIS A 93 0.09 25.05 11.46
N GLY A 94 -1.13 25.09 12.02
CA GLY A 94 -2.31 24.41 11.48
C GLY A 94 -2.48 22.96 11.94
N ASN A 95 -1.55 22.40 12.72
CA ASN A 95 -1.70 21.07 13.31
C ASN A 95 -2.78 21.07 14.42
N LEU A 96 -3.68 20.10 14.36
CA LEU A 96 -4.80 19.95 15.30
C LEU A 96 -4.50 19.05 16.50
N PHE A 97 -3.33 18.41 16.53
CA PHE A 97 -2.91 17.48 17.58
C PHE A 97 -3.93 16.34 17.81
N GLN A 98 -4.49 15.80 16.74
CA GLN A 98 -5.42 14.67 16.80
C GLN A 98 -4.61 13.39 17.11
N ASN A 99 -4.36 13.13 18.39
CA ASN A 99 -3.39 12.12 18.81
C ASN A 99 -4.03 10.73 19.00
N CYS A 100 -3.59 9.76 18.21
CA CYS A 100 -4.00 8.36 18.31
C CYS A 100 -2.99 7.58 19.15
N MET A 101 -3.47 6.96 20.24
CA MET A 101 -2.66 6.15 21.15
C MET A 101 -2.74 4.68 20.74
N LEU A 102 -1.61 3.97 20.81
CA LEU A 102 -1.50 2.57 20.39
C LEU A 102 -0.79 1.73 21.45
N GLY A 103 -1.23 0.48 21.61
CA GLY A 103 -0.57 -0.49 22.48
C GLY A 103 -0.68 -0.12 23.97
N GLY A 104 0.35 -0.43 24.74
CA GLY A 104 0.39 -0.28 26.20
C GLY A 104 -0.37 -1.39 26.91
N LEU A 105 -0.81 -1.13 28.14
CA LEU A 105 -1.48 -2.12 28.99
C LEU A 105 -3.01 -1.98 28.98
N ASP A 106 -3.70 -3.08 29.26
CA ASP A 106 -5.13 -3.11 29.57
C ASP A 106 -5.41 -2.77 31.04
N ALA A 107 -6.69 -2.82 31.45
CA ALA A 107 -7.09 -2.50 32.82
C ALA A 107 -6.55 -3.50 33.86
N GLU A 108 -6.19 -4.70 33.42
CA GLU A 108 -5.61 -5.77 34.24
C GLU A 108 -4.07 -5.76 34.23
N GLY A 109 -3.46 -4.79 33.55
CA GLY A 109 -2.00 -4.65 33.46
C GLY A 109 -1.33 -5.62 32.49
N ARG A 110 -2.08 -6.21 31.54
CA ARG A 110 -1.55 -7.07 30.48
C ARG A 110 -1.29 -6.25 29.22
N PRO A 111 -0.30 -6.61 28.39
CA PRO A 111 -0.16 -6.05 27.04
C PRO A 111 -1.49 -6.04 26.27
N ALA A 112 -1.76 -4.89 25.65
CA ALA A 112 -3.00 -4.64 24.93
C ALA A 112 -2.80 -4.42 23.42
N ASP A 113 -1.56 -4.47 22.94
CA ASP A 113 -1.25 -4.45 21.52
C ASP A 113 -2.00 -5.56 20.76
N ASN A 114 -2.49 -5.21 19.57
CA ASN A 114 -3.32 -6.09 18.75
C ASN A 114 -3.24 -5.75 17.25
N GLU A 115 -3.99 -6.46 16.41
CA GLU A 115 -3.95 -6.25 14.95
C GLU A 115 -4.36 -4.83 14.54
N MET A 116 -5.20 -4.14 15.31
CA MET A 116 -5.58 -2.75 15.00
C MET A 116 -4.45 -1.78 15.32
N SER A 117 -3.66 -2.02 16.37
CA SER A 117 -2.46 -1.23 16.65
C SER A 117 -1.50 -1.28 15.45
N LEU A 118 -1.32 -2.48 14.86
CA LEU A 118 -0.49 -2.68 13.67
C LEU A 118 -1.11 -2.10 12.40
N ALA A 119 -2.42 -2.27 12.18
CA ALA A 119 -3.10 -1.72 11.01
C ALA A 119 -3.02 -0.18 10.95
N ILE A 120 -3.14 0.48 12.11
CA ILE A 120 -2.98 1.94 12.23
C ILE A 120 -1.53 2.37 11.92
N LEU A 121 -0.52 1.65 12.45
CA LEU A 121 0.88 1.92 12.12
C LEU A 121 1.14 1.78 10.61
N GLN A 122 0.62 0.72 10.00
CA GLN A 122 0.79 0.48 8.56
C GLN A 122 0.12 1.55 7.71
N ALA A 123 -1.10 1.97 8.05
CA ALA A 123 -1.79 3.06 7.36
C ALA A 123 -0.97 4.36 7.43
N GLN A 124 -0.36 4.68 8.57
CA GLN A 124 0.48 5.87 8.71
C GLN A 124 1.80 5.78 7.92
N ILE A 125 2.41 4.60 7.86
CA ILE A 125 3.58 4.34 6.99
C ILE A 125 3.24 4.59 5.52
N ASN A 126 2.06 4.13 5.09
CA ASN A 126 1.61 4.27 3.70
C ASN A 126 1.30 5.73 3.35
N MET A 127 0.61 6.45 4.23
CA MET A 127 0.05 7.76 3.93
C MET A 127 0.99 8.93 4.23
N GLN A 128 1.87 8.79 5.23
CA GLN A 128 2.82 9.82 5.67
C GLN A 128 2.16 11.20 5.91
N MET A 129 0.92 11.21 6.40
CA MET A 129 0.16 12.43 6.67
C MET A 129 0.48 13.00 8.05
N THR A 130 0.16 14.29 8.26
CA THR A 130 0.39 14.96 9.54
C THR A 130 -0.63 14.61 10.61
N GLN A 131 -1.79 14.04 10.24
CA GLN A 131 -2.83 13.58 11.14
C GLN A 131 -3.32 12.16 10.78
N PRO A 132 -3.72 11.36 11.79
CA PRO A 132 -3.50 11.61 13.20
C PRO A 132 -2.00 11.51 13.54
N THR A 133 -1.57 12.23 14.59
CA THR A 133 -0.26 11.92 15.18
C THR A 133 -0.36 10.60 15.95
N LEU A 134 0.70 9.80 15.96
CA LEU A 134 0.71 8.52 16.68
C LEU A 134 1.55 8.63 17.95
N SER A 135 1.01 8.13 19.05
CA SER A 135 1.73 7.92 20.31
C SER A 135 1.68 6.45 20.68
N VAL A 136 2.82 5.77 20.62
CA VAL A 136 2.93 4.38 21.09
C VAL A 136 3.15 4.40 22.59
N TRP A 137 2.26 3.74 23.32
CA TRP A 137 2.42 3.54 24.75
C TRP A 137 3.35 2.37 24.97
N TYR A 138 4.60 2.71 25.28
CA TYR A 138 5.64 1.75 25.57
C TYR A 138 5.50 1.23 27.00
N ASP A 139 5.70 -0.07 27.16
CA ASP A 139 5.89 -0.72 28.45
C ASP A 139 6.93 -1.85 28.34
N ASP A 140 7.51 -2.23 29.47
CA ASP A 140 8.58 -3.24 29.54
C ASP A 140 8.05 -4.69 29.71
N SER A 141 6.72 -4.90 29.70
CA SER A 141 6.17 -6.23 29.86
C SER A 141 6.44 -7.06 28.61
N GLN A 142 7.00 -8.27 28.81
CA GLN A 142 7.35 -9.15 27.70
C GLN A 142 6.10 -9.47 26.88
N ASP A 143 6.20 -9.18 25.59
CA ASP A 143 5.15 -9.16 24.60
C ASP A 143 4.25 -10.41 24.65
N LEU A 144 2.93 -10.20 24.78
CA LEU A 144 1.94 -11.28 24.71
C LEU A 144 1.54 -11.62 23.27
N ILE A 145 1.90 -10.80 22.28
CA ILE A 145 1.94 -11.27 20.90
C ILE A 145 3.14 -12.19 20.80
N ASP A 146 2.87 -13.48 20.60
CA ASP A 146 3.90 -14.47 20.32
C ASP A 146 4.92 -13.90 19.32
N HIS A 147 6.12 -13.66 19.83
CA HIS A 147 7.30 -13.26 19.09
C HIS A 147 7.99 -14.43 18.40
N THR A 148 7.42 -15.65 18.42
CA THR A 148 7.63 -16.51 17.25
C THR A 148 7.37 -15.60 16.07
N PRO A 149 8.33 -15.42 15.16
CA PRO A 149 8.19 -14.42 14.15
C PRO A 149 6.90 -14.79 13.40
N PHE A 150 5.80 -14.07 13.69
CA PHE A 150 4.88 -13.60 12.68
C PHE A 150 5.82 -13.12 11.63
N ARG A 151 6.07 -14.00 10.66
CA ARG A 151 7.26 -13.91 9.84
C ARG A 151 7.02 -12.65 9.03
N TRP A 152 7.63 -11.56 9.47
CA TRP A 152 7.58 -10.28 8.81
C TRP A 152 8.38 -10.50 7.52
N GLU A 153 7.75 -11.13 6.54
CA GLU A 153 7.86 -10.55 5.23
C GLU A 153 7.22 -9.19 5.41
N TRP A 154 8.07 -8.19 5.65
CA TRP A 154 7.72 -6.81 5.38
C TRP A 154 7.09 -6.83 4.00
N LYS A 155 5.76 -6.91 3.93
CA LYS A 155 5.04 -6.42 2.79
C LYS A 155 5.15 -4.89 2.89
N ARG A 156 6.37 -4.36 2.65
CA ARG A 156 6.45 -3.33 1.61
C ARG A 156 5.60 -3.92 0.50
N MET A 157 4.62 -3.18 -0.01
CA MET A 157 3.78 -3.57 -1.15
C MET A 157 4.65 -3.74 -2.41
N GLY A 158 5.61 -4.64 -2.30
CA GLY A 158 6.64 -5.01 -3.21
C GLY A 158 5.95 -5.85 -4.24
N LYS A 159 5.56 -5.15 -5.30
CA LYS A 159 5.01 -5.75 -6.49
C LYS A 159 5.86 -6.94 -6.94
N LYS A 160 5.20 -8.00 -7.38
CA LYS A 160 5.87 -9.20 -7.92
C LYS A 160 6.21 -8.92 -9.38
N ILE A 161 7.51 -8.81 -9.66
CA ILE A 161 8.04 -8.41 -10.95
C ILE A 161 8.69 -9.62 -11.63
N LEU A 162 8.32 -9.88 -12.88
CA LEU A 162 9.03 -10.81 -13.74
C LEU A 162 10.08 -10.04 -14.54
N THR A 163 11.33 -10.49 -14.53
CA THR A 163 12.38 -9.98 -15.41
C THR A 163 12.88 -11.08 -16.34
N VAL A 164 12.87 -10.81 -17.64
CA VAL A 164 13.24 -11.75 -18.70
C VAL A 164 14.38 -11.15 -19.50
N ASP A 165 15.57 -11.74 -19.41
CA ASP A 165 16.78 -11.25 -20.08
C ASP A 165 17.76 -12.42 -20.24
N ASP A 166 18.35 -12.55 -21.42
CA ASP A 166 19.33 -13.59 -21.76
C ASP A 166 20.73 -13.26 -21.25
N SER A 167 21.00 -11.98 -21.02
CA SER A 167 22.22 -11.51 -20.38
C SER A 167 22.14 -11.69 -18.86
N LEU A 168 22.88 -12.66 -18.34
CA LEU A 168 22.95 -12.94 -16.90
C LEU A 168 23.33 -11.69 -16.08
N SER A 169 24.25 -10.86 -16.58
CA SER A 169 24.72 -9.67 -15.87
C SER A 169 23.63 -8.59 -15.77
N ILE A 170 22.89 -8.35 -16.86
CA ILE A 170 21.78 -7.39 -16.86
C ILE A 170 20.65 -7.91 -15.98
N ARG A 171 20.31 -9.20 -16.10
CA ARG A 171 19.29 -9.84 -15.28
C ARG A 171 19.60 -9.71 -13.79
N GLN A 172 20.84 -10.02 -13.39
CA GLN A 172 21.29 -9.89 -12.00
C GLN A 172 21.26 -8.45 -11.50
N MET A 173 21.66 -7.48 -12.31
CA MET A 173 21.59 -6.07 -11.97
C MET A 173 20.13 -5.63 -11.73
N VAL A 174 19.21 -5.97 -12.63
CA VAL A 174 17.78 -5.67 -12.48
C VAL A 174 17.20 -6.33 -11.23
N VAL A 175 17.50 -7.61 -11.00
CA VAL A 175 17.08 -8.35 -9.80
C VAL A 175 17.59 -7.67 -8.54
N PHE A 176 18.88 -7.32 -8.50
CA PHE A 176 19.49 -6.68 -7.34
C PHE A 176 18.85 -5.33 -7.04
N THR A 177 18.69 -4.47 -8.06
CA THR A 177 18.09 -3.14 -7.93
C THR A 177 16.64 -3.21 -7.43
N LEU A 178 15.83 -4.07 -8.02
CA LEU A 178 14.41 -4.18 -7.67
C LEU A 178 14.19 -4.84 -6.31
N LYS A 179 14.97 -5.88 -5.96
CA LYS A 179 14.93 -6.47 -4.62
C LYS A 179 15.37 -5.48 -3.54
N SER A 180 16.38 -4.65 -3.82
CA SER A 180 16.82 -3.59 -2.91
C SER A 180 15.75 -2.52 -2.70
N ALA A 181 14.87 -2.33 -3.68
CA ALA A 181 13.68 -1.48 -3.58
C ALA A 181 12.47 -2.19 -2.92
N GLY A 182 12.64 -3.40 -2.41
CA GLY A 182 11.61 -4.14 -1.68
C GLY A 182 10.61 -4.90 -2.55
N HIS A 183 10.90 -5.13 -3.84
CA HIS A 183 10.05 -5.93 -4.74
C HIS A 183 10.43 -7.42 -4.71
N THR A 184 9.43 -8.28 -4.95
CA THR A 184 9.69 -9.70 -5.22
C THR A 184 9.99 -9.87 -6.70
N VAL A 185 11.18 -10.38 -7.05
CA VAL A 185 11.59 -10.51 -8.45
C VAL A 185 11.77 -11.97 -8.83
N VAL A 186 11.07 -12.40 -9.87
CA VAL A 186 11.26 -13.69 -10.53
C VAL A 186 12.02 -13.48 -11.83
N GLU A 187 13.03 -14.30 -12.09
CA GLU A 187 13.88 -14.16 -13.27
C GLU A 187 13.65 -15.27 -14.30
N ALA A 188 13.81 -14.96 -15.58
CA ALA A 188 13.79 -15.94 -16.67
C ALA A 188 14.92 -15.66 -17.68
N PRO A 189 15.60 -16.70 -18.20
CA PRO A 189 16.73 -16.54 -19.13
C PRO A 189 16.32 -16.30 -20.59
N ASP A 190 15.06 -16.54 -20.95
CA ASP A 190 14.57 -16.39 -22.32
C ASP A 190 13.04 -16.19 -22.33
N GLY A 191 12.50 -15.78 -23.48
CA GLY A 191 11.08 -15.47 -23.62
C GLY A 191 10.14 -16.68 -23.43
N GLU A 192 10.57 -17.91 -23.72
CA GLU A 192 9.76 -19.11 -23.47
C GLU A 192 9.64 -19.41 -21.98
N ALA A 193 10.75 -19.37 -21.25
CA ALA A 193 10.77 -19.51 -19.80
C ALA A 193 10.00 -18.36 -19.12
N GLY A 194 10.12 -17.14 -19.64
CA GLY A 194 9.36 -15.99 -19.18
C GLY A 194 7.84 -16.17 -19.37
N LEU A 195 7.43 -16.62 -20.55
CA LEU A 195 6.02 -16.90 -20.85
C LEU A 195 5.47 -18.03 -19.97
N ALA A 196 6.20 -19.13 -19.82
CA ALA A 196 5.75 -20.26 -19.00
C ALA A 196 5.49 -19.83 -17.55
N LYS A 197 6.40 -19.04 -16.97
CA LYS A 197 6.22 -18.48 -15.62
C LYS A 197 5.03 -17.54 -15.55
N ALA A 198 4.93 -16.59 -16.46
CA ALA A 198 3.81 -15.63 -16.51
C ALA A 198 2.44 -16.29 -16.72
N LEU A 199 2.38 -17.45 -17.37
CA LEU A 199 1.13 -18.20 -17.48
C LEU A 199 0.79 -19.00 -16.22
N SER A 200 1.81 -19.39 -15.44
CA SER A 200 1.65 -20.18 -14.21
C SER A 200 1.35 -19.34 -12.96
N GLU A 201 1.81 -18.10 -12.92
CA GLU A 201 1.66 -17.20 -11.76
C GLU A 201 1.44 -15.75 -12.23
N ARG A 202 0.73 -14.95 -11.41
CA ARG A 202 0.48 -13.54 -11.72
C ARG A 202 1.66 -12.67 -11.31
N PHE A 203 1.92 -11.65 -12.14
CA PHE A 203 2.91 -10.61 -11.90
C PHE A 203 2.25 -9.23 -12.02
N ASP A 204 2.75 -8.30 -11.23
CA ASP A 204 2.33 -6.90 -11.23
C ASP A 204 3.06 -6.06 -12.29
N LEU A 205 4.24 -6.51 -12.72
CA LEU A 205 5.03 -5.90 -13.80
C LEU A 205 5.87 -6.98 -14.48
N VAL A 206 6.02 -6.88 -15.81
CA VAL A 206 6.99 -7.69 -16.56
C VAL A 206 8.00 -6.76 -17.23
N LEU A 207 9.28 -7.03 -17.00
CA LEU A 207 10.41 -6.46 -17.71
C LEU A 207 10.92 -7.51 -18.70
N THR A 208 11.08 -7.18 -19.96
CA THR A 208 11.64 -8.10 -20.95
C THR A 208 12.70 -7.41 -21.79
N ASP A 209 13.82 -8.07 -22.04
CA ASP A 209 14.71 -7.67 -23.11
C ASP A 209 14.03 -7.82 -24.47
N GLN A 210 14.44 -7.02 -25.44
CA GLN A 210 13.95 -7.11 -26.81
C GLN A 210 14.51 -8.34 -27.53
N ASN A 211 15.82 -8.56 -27.45
CA ASN A 211 16.56 -9.48 -28.31
C ASN A 211 17.02 -10.70 -27.53
N MET A 212 16.14 -11.72 -27.44
CA MET A 212 16.42 -12.95 -26.70
C MET A 212 16.36 -14.18 -27.60
N PRO A 213 17.12 -15.25 -27.29
CA PRO A 213 17.02 -16.52 -27.98
C PRO A 213 15.65 -17.18 -27.74
N LYS A 214 15.23 -18.05 -28.68
CA LYS A 214 13.94 -18.78 -28.73
C LYS A 214 12.70 -17.90 -28.92
N MET A 215 12.53 -16.85 -28.12
CA MET A 215 11.42 -15.91 -28.21
C MET A 215 11.87 -14.50 -27.83
N ASP A 216 11.66 -13.56 -28.74
CA ASP A 216 11.94 -12.14 -28.52
C ASP A 216 10.90 -11.47 -27.60
N GLY A 217 11.26 -10.30 -27.06
CA GLY A 217 10.42 -9.56 -26.11
C GLY A 217 9.11 -9.05 -26.70
N LEU A 218 9.06 -8.70 -27.99
CA LEU A 218 7.82 -8.25 -28.65
C LEU A 218 6.82 -9.40 -28.77
N THR A 219 7.31 -10.57 -29.19
CA THR A 219 6.54 -11.81 -29.28
C THR A 219 6.03 -12.24 -27.90
N LEU A 220 6.87 -12.14 -26.86
CA LEU A 220 6.45 -12.39 -25.47
C LEU A 220 5.30 -11.46 -25.07
N ILE A 221 5.45 -10.15 -25.28
CA ILE A 221 4.42 -9.15 -24.93
C ILE A 221 3.10 -9.46 -25.64
N ARG A 222 3.13 -9.75 -26.95
CA ARG A 222 1.92 -10.10 -27.71
C ARG A 222 1.23 -11.33 -27.15
N LYS A 223 1.98 -12.38 -26.79
CA LYS A 223 1.42 -13.60 -26.20
C LYS A 223 0.82 -13.34 -24.82
N LEU A 224 1.47 -12.52 -23.98
CA LEU A 224 0.94 -12.13 -22.67
C LEU A 224 -0.36 -11.33 -22.78
N ARG A 225 -0.43 -10.37 -23.71
CA ARG A 225 -1.67 -9.64 -23.99
C ARG A 225 -2.78 -10.57 -24.51
N ALA A 226 -2.45 -11.48 -25.43
CA ALA A 226 -3.41 -12.43 -25.99
C ALA A 226 -3.95 -13.46 -24.97
N SER A 227 -3.18 -13.77 -23.92
CA SER A 227 -3.59 -14.72 -22.88
C SER A 227 -4.75 -14.22 -21.99
N GLY A 228 -5.08 -12.92 -22.04
CA GLY A 228 -6.09 -12.30 -21.17
C GLY A 228 -5.69 -12.18 -19.69
N GLN A 229 -4.54 -12.75 -19.29
CA GLN A 229 -4.00 -12.68 -17.92
C GLN A 229 -3.38 -11.32 -17.58
N TYR A 230 -2.96 -10.57 -18.61
CA TYR A 230 -2.25 -9.31 -18.49
C TYR A 230 -2.94 -8.20 -19.32
N PRO A 231 -4.21 -7.84 -19.09
CA PRO A 231 -4.86 -6.80 -19.89
C PRO A 231 -4.38 -5.39 -19.51
N GLN A 232 -4.14 -5.16 -18.22
CA GLN A 232 -3.77 -3.85 -17.65
C GLN A 232 -2.39 -3.86 -16.97
N THR A 233 -1.78 -5.03 -16.80
CA THR A 233 -0.46 -5.14 -16.17
C THR A 233 0.59 -4.41 -17.02
N PRO A 234 1.41 -3.54 -16.42
CA PRO A 234 2.55 -2.94 -17.10
C PRO A 234 3.49 -3.99 -17.72
N LEU A 235 3.82 -3.82 -19.00
CA LEU A 235 4.85 -4.61 -19.69
C LEU A 235 5.89 -3.63 -20.22
N LEU A 236 7.09 -3.63 -19.65
CA LEU A 236 8.18 -2.74 -20.02
C LEU A 236 9.23 -3.49 -20.82
N MET A 237 9.67 -2.87 -21.92
CA MET A 237 10.74 -3.40 -22.75
C MET A 237 12.09 -2.77 -22.38
N LEU A 238 13.11 -3.59 -22.18
CA LEU A 238 14.49 -3.17 -22.07
C LEU A 238 15.12 -3.34 -23.45
N THR A 239 15.66 -2.27 -24.05
CA THR A 239 16.14 -2.30 -25.44
C THR A 239 17.47 -1.57 -25.57
N THR A 240 18.34 -1.98 -26.48
CA THR A 240 19.54 -1.23 -26.88
C THR A 240 19.24 -0.19 -27.96
N GLU A 241 18.06 -0.24 -28.59
CA GLU A 241 17.70 0.60 -29.73
C GLU A 241 16.83 1.80 -29.29
N SER A 242 17.22 2.99 -29.72
CA SER A 242 16.51 4.25 -29.41
C SER A 242 15.61 4.75 -30.56
N GLY A 243 15.48 3.96 -31.64
CA GLY A 243 14.80 4.34 -32.87
C GLY A 243 13.27 4.50 -32.72
N GLU A 244 12.70 5.46 -33.45
CA GLU A 244 11.24 5.74 -33.42
C GLU A 244 10.40 4.60 -33.99
N SER A 245 10.90 3.85 -34.97
CA SER A 245 10.19 2.70 -35.54
C SER A 245 9.97 1.59 -34.51
N MET A 246 10.94 1.37 -33.61
CA MET A 246 10.83 0.39 -32.53
C MET A 246 9.82 0.80 -31.46
N LYS A 247 9.71 2.10 -31.17
CA LYS A 247 8.69 2.62 -30.26
C LYS A 247 7.28 2.34 -30.79
N ALA A 248 7.07 2.49 -32.10
CA ALA A 248 5.80 2.18 -32.74
C ALA A 248 5.44 0.69 -32.61
N GLN A 249 6.40 -0.21 -32.89
CA GLN A 249 6.18 -1.66 -32.79
C GLN A 249 5.94 -2.13 -31.36
N GLY A 250 6.66 -1.58 -30.38
CA GLY A 250 6.43 -1.89 -28.96
C GLY A 250 5.04 -1.44 -28.49
N LYS A 251 4.61 -0.25 -28.91
CA LYS A 251 3.26 0.26 -28.61
C LYS A 251 2.16 -0.59 -29.25
N GLU A 252 2.35 -1.01 -30.50
CA GLU A 252 1.42 -1.89 -31.21
C GLU A 252 1.35 -3.29 -30.58
N ALA A 253 2.47 -3.81 -30.07
CA ALA A 253 2.50 -5.06 -29.31
C ALA A 253 1.77 -4.96 -27.95
N GLY A 254 1.54 -3.75 -27.45
CA GLY A 254 0.89 -3.49 -26.17
C GLY A 254 1.86 -3.28 -25.01
N ALA A 255 3.11 -2.90 -25.27
CA ALA A 255 4.06 -2.49 -24.24
C ALA A 255 3.62 -1.16 -23.60
N THR A 256 3.82 -1.05 -22.29
CA THR A 256 3.49 0.15 -21.50
C THR A 256 4.58 1.22 -21.61
N GLY A 257 5.82 0.81 -21.85
CA GLY A 257 6.97 1.70 -21.99
C GLY A 257 8.25 0.95 -22.31
N TRP A 258 9.35 1.69 -22.46
CA TRP A 258 10.66 1.13 -22.75
C TRP A 258 11.77 1.86 -21.99
N LEU A 259 12.87 1.14 -21.74
CA LEU A 259 14.08 1.68 -21.12
C LEU A 259 15.29 1.30 -21.98
N VAL A 260 16.03 2.32 -22.42
CA VAL A 260 17.21 2.14 -23.29
C VAL A 260 18.43 1.73 -22.47
N LYS A 261 19.10 0.66 -22.89
CA LYS A 261 20.36 0.14 -22.34
C LYS A 261 21.57 0.92 -22.90
N PRO A 262 22.61 1.17 -22.10
CA PRO A 262 22.70 0.93 -20.65
C PRO A 262 21.83 1.93 -19.88
N PHE A 263 21.16 1.46 -18.81
CA PHE A 263 20.36 2.31 -17.93
C PHE A 263 20.88 2.28 -16.50
N ASP A 264 20.76 3.43 -15.83
CA ASP A 264 21.11 3.57 -14.42
C ASP A 264 20.07 2.87 -13.53
N PRO A 265 20.47 2.16 -12.46
CA PRO A 265 19.56 1.57 -11.47
C PRO A 265 18.50 2.54 -10.94
N THR A 266 18.87 3.80 -10.71
CA THR A 266 17.97 4.87 -10.26
C THR A 266 16.89 5.16 -11.28
N LYS A 267 17.25 5.18 -12.57
CA LYS A 267 16.31 5.40 -13.67
C LYS A 267 15.35 4.22 -13.82
N LEU A 268 15.83 2.99 -13.63
CA LEU A 268 14.97 1.80 -13.58
C LEU A 268 13.92 1.95 -12.48
N LEU A 269 14.34 2.31 -11.26
CA LEU A 269 13.42 2.49 -10.12
C LEU A 269 12.38 3.58 -10.36
N GLN A 270 12.77 4.70 -10.97
CA GLN A 270 11.84 5.78 -11.32
C GLN A 270 10.76 5.31 -12.30
N VAL A 271 11.16 4.60 -13.37
CA VAL A 271 10.21 4.09 -14.37
C VAL A 271 9.29 3.04 -13.77
N VAL A 272 9.84 2.11 -12.99
CA VAL A 272 9.09 1.06 -12.30
C VAL A 272 8.05 1.65 -11.35
N LYS A 273 8.44 2.66 -10.56
CA LYS A 273 7.51 3.40 -9.69
C LYS A 273 6.41 4.09 -10.50
N MET A 274 6.78 4.78 -11.57
CA MET A 274 5.81 5.48 -12.42
C MET A 274 4.74 4.56 -13.05
N VAL A 275 5.11 3.34 -13.44
CA VAL A 275 4.15 2.41 -14.07
C VAL A 275 3.34 1.57 -13.08
N LEU A 276 3.84 1.38 -11.85
CA LEU A 276 3.16 0.59 -10.82
C LEU A 276 2.23 1.43 -9.93
N GLY A 277 2.33 2.76 -9.96
CA GLY A 277 1.58 3.69 -9.11
C GLY A 277 2.21 3.88 -7.74
#